data_AF-A0A843F317-F1
#
_entry.id   AF-A0A843F317-F1
#
_cell.length_a   1.000
_cell.length_b   1.000
_cell.length_c   1.000
_cell.angle_alpha   90.00
_cell.angle_beta   90.00
_cell.angle_gamma   90.00
#
_symmetry.space_group_name_H-M   'P 1'
#
loop_
_entity.id
_entity.type
_entity.pdbx_description
1 polymer ?
#
loop_
_entity_poly.entity_id
_entity_poly.type
_entity_poly.pdbx_seq_one_letter_code
_entity_poly.pdbx_strand_id
1 'polypeptide(L)' 'LAKKPPICTEYVLIHELCHLIEFNHGPRFKVLMDNFCPNWREIKKLLNEEQ' A
#
# COMPACT_ATOMS: atom_id res chain seq x y z
N LEU A 1 11.64 8.64 14.27
CA LEU A 1 10.88 7.84 13.29
C LEU A 1 10.59 8.74 12.11
N ALA A 2 11.31 8.51 10.99
CA ALA A 2 11.48 9.47 9.90
C ALA A 2 10.15 9.90 9.26
N LYS A 3 10.05 11.20 8.91
CA LYS A 3 8.89 11.87 8.33
C LYS A 3 8.63 11.36 6.90
N LYS A 4 8.07 10.17 6.74
CA LYS A 4 7.59 9.73 5.42
C LYS A 4 6.43 10.65 4.97
N PRO A 5 6.28 10.92 3.66
CA PRO A 5 5.16 11.68 3.14
C PRO A 5 3.81 11.10 3.58
N PRO A 6 2.78 11.91 3.86
CA PRO A 6 1.47 11.43 4.32
C PRO A 6 0.85 10.35 3.42
N ILE A 7 1.11 10.41 2.11
CA ILE A 7 0.65 9.42 1.14
C ILE A 7 1.16 8.00 1.45
N CYS A 8 2.34 7.86 2.05
CA CYS A 8 2.86 6.58 2.47
C CYS A 8 2.06 6.01 3.67
N THR A 9 1.58 6.87 4.56
CA THR A 9 0.73 6.47 5.69
C THR A 9 -0.63 5.99 5.21
N GLU A 10 -1.24 6.71 4.26
CA GLU A 10 -2.50 6.30 3.63
C GLU A 10 -2.35 4.96 2.90
N TYR A 11 -1.25 4.76 2.18
CA TYR A 11 -0.93 3.47 1.55
C TYR A 11 -0.89 2.32 2.56
N VAL A 12 -0.19 2.48 3.69
CA VAL A 12 -0.12 1.44 4.73
C VAL A 12 -1.50 1.17 5.31
N LEU A 13 -2.30 2.20 5.58
CA LEU A 13 -3.66 2.01 6.08
C LEU A 13 -4.51 1.19 5.10
N ILE A 14 -4.52 1.55 3.82
CA ILE A 14 -5.28 0.83 2.78
C ILE A 14 -4.75 -0.61 2.64
N HIS A 15 -3.44 -0.81 2.72
CA HIS A 15 -2.81 -2.13 2.70
C HIS A 15 -3.34 -3.06 3.80
N GLU A 16 -3.34 -2.58 5.04
CA GLU A 16 -3.83 -3.37 6.18
C GLU A 16 -5.35 -3.62 6.10
N LEU A 17 -6.12 -2.66 5.57
CA LEU A 17 -7.55 -2.86 5.33
C LEU A 17 -7.82 -3.93 4.25
N CYS A 18 -7.02 -3.96 3.18
CA CYS A 18 -7.09 -5.03 2.18
C CYS A 18 -6.81 -6.41 2.78
N HIS A 19 -5.93 -6.49 3.79
CA HIS A 19 -5.66 -7.75 4.50
C HIS A 19 -6.84 -8.33 5.27
N LEU A 20 -7.82 -7.50 5.65
CA LEU A 20 -9.07 -7.97 6.24
C LEU A 20 -9.93 -8.76 5.25
N ILE A 21 -9.74 -8.56 3.94
CA ILE A 21 -10.50 -9.22 2.86
C ILE A 21 -9.68 -10.34 2.21
N GLU A 22 -8.38 -10.11 2.01
CA GLU A 22 -7.45 -11.07 1.40
C GLU A 22 -6.13 -11.07 2.17
N PHE A 23 -5.87 -12.15 2.90
CA PHE A 23 -4.70 -12.27 3.79
C PHE A 23 -3.36 -12.23 3.03
N ASN A 24 -3.28 -12.78 1.82
CA ASN A 24 -2.04 -12.90 1.07
C ASN A 24 -1.92 -11.83 -0.02
N HIS A 25 -0.71 -11.39 -0.38
CA HIS A 25 -0.45 -10.43 -1.47
C HIS A 25 -0.59 -11.00 -2.89
N GLY A 26 -1.52 -11.95 -3.09
CA GLY A 26 -1.80 -12.62 -4.36
C GLY A 26 -2.53 -11.74 -5.39
N PRO A 27 -3.00 -12.32 -6.51
CA PRO A 27 -3.70 -11.58 -7.56
C PRO A 27 -4.93 -10.82 -7.05
N ARG A 28 -5.72 -11.43 -6.16
CA ARG A 28 -6.91 -10.80 -5.58
C ARG A 28 -6.58 -9.59 -4.70
N PHE A 29 -5.51 -9.67 -3.92
CA PHE A 29 -5.02 -8.52 -3.15
C PHE A 29 -4.58 -7.37 -4.06
N LYS A 30 -3.86 -7.69 -5.15
CA LYS A 30 -3.46 -6.67 -6.14
C LYS A 30 -4.67 -5.97 -6.75
N VAL A 31 -5.73 -6.71 -7.08
CA VAL A 31 -6.99 -6.12 -7.57
C VAL A 31 -7.63 -5.18 -6.53
N LEU A 32 -7.64 -5.56 -5.25
CA LEU A 32 -8.13 -4.67 -4.18
C LEU A 32 -7.29 -3.38 -4.09
N MET A 33 -5.96 -3.52 -4.12
CA MET A 33 -5.06 -2.37 -4.12
C MET A 33 -5.23 -1.49 -5.37
N ASP A 34 -5.38 -2.07 -6.56
CA ASP A 34 -5.59 -1.33 -7.80
C ASP A 34 -6.93 -0.54 -7.76
N ASN A 35 -7.95 -1.05 -7.06
CA ASN A 35 -9.24 -0.37 -6.89
C ASN A 35 -9.21 0.76 -5.84
N PHE A 36 -8.58 0.52 -4.68
CA PHE A 36 -8.63 1.45 -3.55
C PHE A 36 -7.42 2.40 -3.47
N CYS A 37 -6.31 2.04 -4.10
CA CYS A 37 -5.10 2.86 -4.16
C CYS A 37 -4.40 2.67 -5.52
N PRO A 38 -4.94 3.20 -6.64
CA PRO A 38 -4.45 2.90 -7.99
C PRO A 38 -2.95 3.14 -8.22
N ASN A 39 -2.35 4.09 -7.48
CA ASN A 39 -0.93 4.46 -7.58
C ASN A 39 -0.05 3.77 -6.51
N TRP A 40 -0.52 2.65 -5.93
CA TRP A 40 0.15 2.01 -4.79
C TRP A 40 1.55 1.51 -5.11
N ARG A 41 1.87 1.26 -6.39
CA ARG A 41 3.19 0.78 -6.82
C ARG A 41 4.24 1.88 -6.72
N GLU A 42 3.89 3.09 -7.16
CA GLU A 42 4.70 4.29 -7.04
C GLU A 42 4.87 4.69 -5.57
N ILE A 43 3.78 4.65 -4.79
CA ILE A 43 3.83 4.96 -3.36
C ILE A 43 4.66 3.93 -2.59
N LYS A 44 4.55 2.63 -2.94
CA LYS A 44 5.40 1.57 -2.37
C LYS A 44 6.87 1.81 -2.70
N LYS A 45 7.19 2.27 -3.90
CA LYS A 45 8.56 2.63 -4.27
C LYS A 45 9.07 3.79 -3.41
N LEU A 46 8.29 4.86 -3.27
CA LEU A 46 8.59 6.01 -2.42
C LEU A 46 8.78 5.62 -0.94
N LEU A 47 7.96 4.69 -0.44
CA LEU A 47 8.10 4.15 0.90
C LEU A 47 9.45 3.44 1.10
N ASN A 48 9.89 2.67 0.09
CA ASN A 48 11.08 1.84 0.12
C ASN A 48 12.39 2.58 -0.28
N GLU A 49 12.32 3.74 -0.94
CA GLU A 49 13.47 4.47 -1.51
C GLU A 49 14.48 5.07 -0.50
N GLU A 50 14.37 4.79 0.81
CA GLU A 50 15.32 5.27 1.83
C GLU A 50 15.77 4.16 2.80
N GLN A 51 15.83 2.90 2.35
CA GLN A 51 16.52 1.82 3.09
C GLN A 51 17.88 1.51 2.47
#